data_AF-A0A4Y2P605-F1
#
_entry.id   AF-A0A4Y2P605-F1
#
_cell.length_a   1.000
_cell.length_b   1.000
_cell.length_c   1.000
_cell.angle_alpha   90.00
_cell.angle_beta   90.00
_cell.angle_gamma   90.00
#
_symmetry.space_group_name_H-M   'P 1'
#
loop_
_entity.id
_entity.type
_entity.pdbx_description
1 polymer ?
#
loop_
_entity_poly.entity_id
_entity_poly.type
_entity_poly.pdbx_seq_one_letter_code
_entity_poly.pdbx_strand_id
1 'polypeptide(L)'
;KGIGGSPKSVKKLKSGDLLIETTSAIQTKSFLIPKSILKKPLSVTIHRTLNSCRGVISEPQLLKDTESEILTGLSSQGVIAVRRIHIRRGRDLIPTKHIILTFNSTKLTTNIKAGYLNCKVRVYIPNPIRCFNCQRFGHSKTACRGKQTCSKCASVDHNTPDCNSPELL
;
A
#
# COMPACT_ATOMS: atom_id res chain seq x y z
N LYS A 1 27.62 -0.46 26.00
CA LYS A 1 26.50 -1.33 25.55
C LYS A 1 25.80 -0.64 24.39
N GLY A 2 25.61 -1.33 23.26
CA GLY A 2 24.94 -0.75 22.09
C GLY A 2 23.44 -0.51 22.33
N ILE A 3 22.86 0.41 21.56
CA ILE A 3 21.49 0.94 21.71
C ILE A 3 20.39 -0.14 21.64
N GLY A 4 20.61 -1.25 20.94
CA GLY A 4 19.56 -2.26 20.73
C GLY A 4 20.09 -3.65 20.37
N GLY A 5 21.33 -3.99 20.73
CA GLY A 5 21.96 -5.23 20.29
C GLY A 5 22.06 -5.34 18.75
N SER A 6 22.09 -6.57 18.23
CA SER A 6 22.17 -6.83 16.79
C SER A 6 20.78 -6.84 16.15
N PRO A 7 20.46 -5.91 15.23
CA PRO A 7 19.21 -5.93 14.48
C PRO A 7 19.20 -7.07 13.44
N LYS A 8 18.02 -7.40 12.91
CA LYS A 8 17.85 -8.43 11.87
C LYS A 8 18.47 -7.99 10.54
N SER A 9 18.28 -6.73 10.17
CA SER A 9 18.97 -6.13 9.02
C SER A 9 19.12 -4.62 9.18
N VAL A 10 20.13 -4.06 8.52
CA VAL A 10 20.35 -2.61 8.41
C VAL A 10 20.64 -2.27 6.96
N LYS A 11 19.90 -1.31 6.40
CA LYS A 11 20.05 -0.87 5.02
C LYS A 11 20.13 0.65 4.94
N LYS A 12 21.14 1.18 4.26
CA LYS A 12 21.23 2.61 3.95
C LYS A 12 20.25 2.95 2.81
N LEU A 13 19.41 3.96 3.03
CA LEU A 13 18.49 4.50 2.04
C LEU A 13 19.18 5.55 1.17
N LYS A 14 18.56 5.86 0.02
CA LYS A 14 19.05 6.92 -0.88
C LYS A 14 19.02 8.31 -0.23
N SER A 15 18.15 8.52 0.76
CA SER A 15 18.12 9.75 1.57
C SER A 15 19.34 9.90 2.48
N GLY A 16 20.11 8.83 2.68
CA GLY A 16 21.18 8.77 3.69
C GLY A 16 20.73 8.15 5.02
N ASP A 17 19.42 8.00 5.25
CA ASP A 17 18.86 7.39 6.46
C ASP A 17 19.16 5.89 6.55
N LEU A 18 19.08 5.33 7.75
CA LEU A 18 19.19 3.90 8.00
C LEU A 18 17.81 3.28 8.21
N LEU A 19 17.47 2.28 7.39
CA LEU A 19 16.35 1.39 7.62
C LEU A 19 16.83 0.21 8.47
N ILE A 20 16.23 0.04 9.65
CA ILE A 20 16.58 -1.01 10.60
C ILE A 20 15.39 -1.95 10.76
N GLU A 21 15.61 -3.24 10.53
CA GLU A 21 14.64 -4.29 10.82
C GLU A 21 14.98 -4.91 12.17
N THR A 22 14.03 -4.87 13.11
CA THR A 22 14.20 -5.39 14.47
C THR A 22 13.61 -6.79 14.62
N THR A 23 14.16 -7.59 15.51
CA THR A 23 13.70 -8.96 15.81
C THR A 23 12.51 -9.00 16.78
N SER A 24 12.37 -7.97 17.63
CA SER A 24 11.31 -7.93 18.65
C SER A 24 10.85 -6.51 18.94
N ALA A 25 9.64 -6.38 19.49
CA ALA A 25 9.10 -5.10 19.95
C ALA A 25 9.94 -4.45 21.07
N ILE A 26 10.61 -5.26 21.90
CA ILE A 26 11.52 -4.77 22.94
C ILE A 26 12.71 -4.08 22.29
N GLN A 27 13.32 -4.72 21.29
CA GLN A 27 14.41 -4.13 20.51
C GLN A 27 13.96 -2.85 19.80
N THR A 28 12.77 -2.84 19.19
CA THR A 28 12.20 -1.63 18.58
C THR A 28 12.10 -0.49 19.59
N LYS A 29 11.58 -0.75 20.80
CA LYS A 29 11.50 0.25 21.87
C LYS A 29 12.88 0.77 22.26
N SER A 30 13.89 -0.10 22.36
CA SER A 30 15.26 0.32 22.66
C SER A 30 15.83 1.26 21.59
N PHE A 31 15.56 1.01 20.31
CA PHE A 31 15.99 1.91 19.22
C PHE A 31 15.26 3.25 19.18
N LEU A 32 14.06 3.37 19.75
CA LEU A 32 13.29 4.62 19.76
C LEU A 32 13.71 5.60 20.88
N ILE A 33 14.46 5.14 21.88
CA ILE A 33 14.86 5.95 23.05
C ILE A 33 15.97 6.98 22.74
N PRO A 34 17.06 6.65 22.02
CA PRO A 34 18.18 7.56 21.86
C PRO A 34 17.83 8.76 20.98
N LYS A 35 18.31 9.93 21.41
CA LYS A 35 18.19 11.19 20.66
C LYS A 35 19.51 11.66 20.06
N SER A 36 20.62 10.99 20.37
CA SER A 36 21.93 11.29 19.82
C SER A 36 22.84 10.06 19.75
N ILE A 37 23.76 10.06 18.78
CA ILE A 37 24.86 9.11 18.64
C ILE A 37 26.13 9.94 18.42
N LEU A 38 27.20 9.67 19.17
CA LEU A 38 28.48 10.40 19.06
C LEU A 38 28.32 11.93 19.13
N LYS A 39 27.46 12.41 20.04
CA LYS A 39 27.09 13.83 20.20
C LYS A 39 26.39 14.46 18.98
N LYS A 40 26.04 13.67 17.96
CA LYS A 40 25.20 14.13 16.84
C LYS A 40 23.74 13.83 17.13
N PRO A 41 22.82 14.79 16.95
CA PRO A 41 21.40 14.55 17.11
C PRO A 41 20.93 13.55 16.05
N LEU A 42 19.97 12.71 16.43
CA LEU A 42 19.31 11.79 15.52
C LEU A 42 17.82 11.73 15.83
N SER A 43 17.04 11.35 14.83
CA SER A 43 15.61 11.06 14.97
C SER A 43 15.36 9.62 14.55
N VAL A 44 14.60 8.87 15.36
CA VAL A 44 14.16 7.51 15.05
C VAL A 44 12.65 7.52 14.94
N THR A 45 12.14 7.05 13.82
CA THR A 45 10.70 6.95 13.56
C THR A 45 10.35 5.55 13.09
N ILE A 46 9.20 5.04 13.52
CA ILE A 46 8.65 3.78 13.00
C ILE A 46 8.38 3.93 11.51
N HIS A 47 8.77 2.93 10.72
CA HIS A 47 8.56 2.99 9.28
C HIS A 47 7.06 2.97 8.94
N ARG A 48 6.59 4.02 8.27
CA ARG A 48 5.18 4.28 7.94
C ARG A 48 4.44 3.15 7.22
N THR A 49 5.10 2.41 6.33
CA THR A 49 4.43 1.47 5.41
C THR A 49 4.91 0.03 5.52
N LEU A 50 5.98 -0.25 6.27
CA LEU A 50 6.56 -1.60 6.36
C LEU A 50 6.05 -2.37 7.59
N ASN A 51 5.28 -1.70 8.45
CA ASN A 51 4.67 -2.28 9.65
C ASN A 51 3.18 -2.57 9.48
N SER A 52 2.69 -2.55 8.24
CA SER A 52 1.32 -2.89 7.90
C SER A 52 1.26 -3.85 6.73
N CYS A 53 0.22 -4.66 6.69
CA CYS A 53 -0.09 -5.54 5.58
C CYS A 53 -1.52 -5.29 5.11
N ARG A 54 -1.82 -5.66 3.86
CA ARG A 54 -3.14 -5.46 3.27
C ARG A 54 -3.74 -6.79 2.84
N GLY A 55 -4.99 -6.97 3.21
CA GLY A 55 -5.82 -8.11 2.81
C GLY A 55 -7.05 -7.67 2.04
N VAL A 56 -7.69 -8.60 1.34
CA VAL A 56 -8.99 -8.44 0.70
C VAL A 56 -9.95 -9.46 1.28
N ILE A 57 -11.11 -8.97 1.72
CA ILE A 57 -12.28 -9.81 1.98
C ILE A 57 -13.28 -9.62 0.84
N SER A 58 -14.09 -10.65 0.58
CA SER A 58 -15.08 -10.66 -0.49
C SER A 58 -16.43 -11.09 0.07
N GLU A 59 -17.17 -10.13 0.62
CA GLU A 59 -18.39 -10.42 1.38
C GLU A 59 -19.57 -9.61 0.83
N PRO A 60 -20.53 -10.24 0.12
CA PRO A 60 -21.71 -9.57 -0.41
C PRO A 60 -22.59 -8.90 0.65
N GLN A 61 -22.63 -9.44 1.88
CA GLN A 61 -23.46 -8.87 2.94
C GLN A 61 -22.95 -7.51 3.40
N LEU A 62 -21.64 -7.28 3.27
CA LEU A 62 -21.03 -5.99 3.56
C LEU A 62 -21.19 -4.98 2.43
N LEU A 63 -22.05 -5.20 1.42
CA LEU A 63 -22.11 -4.30 0.25
C LEU A 63 -22.65 -2.91 0.59
N LYS A 64 -23.57 -2.83 1.55
CA LYS A 64 -24.27 -1.59 1.92
C LYS A 64 -23.57 -0.81 3.03
N ASP A 65 -22.70 -1.46 3.79
CA ASP A 65 -21.97 -0.82 4.88
C ASP A 65 -20.95 0.19 4.38
N THR A 66 -20.81 1.28 5.11
CA THR A 66 -19.80 2.31 4.82
C THR A 66 -18.41 1.86 5.26
N GLU A 67 -17.36 2.44 4.67
CA GLU A 67 -15.98 2.12 5.06
C GLU A 67 -15.71 2.46 6.54
N SER A 68 -16.37 3.50 7.07
CA SER A 68 -16.25 3.93 8.47
C SER A 68 -16.86 2.93 9.45
N GLU A 69 -18.06 2.41 9.14
CA GLU A 69 -18.72 1.38 9.96
C GLU A 69 -17.90 0.09 9.99
N ILE A 70 -17.41 -0.35 8.83
CA ILE A 70 -16.56 -1.53 8.71
C ILE A 70 -15.24 -1.33 9.48
N LEU A 71 -14.62 -0.15 9.37
CA LEU A 71 -13.41 0.17 10.11
C LEU A 71 -13.66 0.09 11.61
N THR A 72 -14.74 0.70 12.09
CA THR A 72 -15.12 0.69 13.51
C THR A 72 -15.34 -0.73 14.01
N GLY A 73 -16.11 -1.55 13.29
CA GLY A 73 -16.41 -2.93 13.66
C GLY A 73 -15.21 -3.87 13.62
N LEU A 74 -14.20 -3.59 12.81
CA LEU A 74 -13.01 -4.44 12.64
C LEU A 74 -11.76 -3.90 13.34
N SER A 75 -11.83 -2.72 13.96
CA SER A 75 -10.68 -2.07 14.62
C SER A 75 -10.08 -2.92 15.74
N SER A 76 -10.92 -3.62 16.51
CA SER A 76 -10.48 -4.54 17.58
C SER A 76 -9.65 -5.73 17.08
N GLN A 77 -9.76 -6.06 15.79
CA GLN A 77 -9.01 -7.12 15.13
C GLN A 77 -7.76 -6.57 14.39
N GLY A 78 -7.36 -5.33 14.70
CA GLY A 78 -6.13 -4.72 14.19
C GLY A 78 -6.25 -4.07 12.80
N VAL A 79 -7.47 -3.86 12.30
CA VAL A 79 -7.71 -3.10 11.06
C VAL A 79 -7.58 -1.61 11.35
N ILE A 80 -6.77 -0.90 10.56
CA ILE A 80 -6.51 0.55 10.71
C ILE A 80 -6.97 1.39 9.52
N ALA A 81 -7.27 0.75 8.39
CA ALA A 81 -7.89 1.42 7.24
C ALA A 81 -8.70 0.42 6.43
N VAL A 82 -9.79 0.90 5.86
CA VAL A 82 -10.71 0.14 5.00
C VAL A 82 -10.84 0.90 3.68
N ARG A 83 -10.87 0.16 2.57
CA ARG A 83 -11.13 0.72 1.24
C ARG A 83 -11.92 -0.26 0.39
N ARG A 84 -13.10 0.13 -0.06
CA ARG A 84 -13.94 -0.65 -0.98
C ARG A 84 -13.44 -0.51 -2.41
N ILE A 85 -13.33 -1.65 -3.09
CA ILE A 85 -13.02 -1.66 -4.51
C ILE A 85 -14.28 -1.26 -5.27
N HIS A 86 -14.15 -0.26 -6.13
CA HIS A 86 -15.20 0.17 -7.03
C HIS A 86 -14.82 -0.20 -8.46
N ILE A 87 -15.81 -0.61 -9.24
CA ILE A 87 -15.66 -0.84 -10.68
C ILE A 87 -16.35 0.28 -11.44
N ARG A 88 -15.74 0.70 -12.55
CA ARG A 88 -16.36 1.67 -13.44
C ARG A 88 -17.09 0.93 -14.55
N ARG A 89 -18.39 1.15 -14.69
CA ARG A 89 -19.19 0.68 -15.83
C ARG A 89 -19.76 1.90 -16.54
N GLY A 90 -19.16 2.25 -17.69
CA GLY A 90 -19.47 3.50 -18.39
C GLY A 90 -19.15 4.73 -17.52
N ARG A 91 -20.19 5.50 -17.18
CA ARG A 91 -20.07 6.69 -16.32
C ARG A 91 -20.21 6.38 -14.83
N ASP A 92 -20.73 5.21 -14.47
CA ASP A 92 -21.07 4.90 -13.08
C ASP A 92 -19.92 4.22 -12.35
N LEU A 93 -19.73 4.63 -11.09
CA LEU A 93 -18.80 4.02 -10.16
C LEU A 93 -19.57 3.10 -9.22
N ILE A 94 -19.46 1.79 -9.42
CA ILE A 94 -20.28 0.80 -8.74
C ILE A 94 -19.45 0.16 -7.60
N PRO A 95 -19.94 0.17 -6.35
CA PRO A 95 -19.28 -0.51 -5.25
C PRO A 95 -19.30 -2.03 -5.47
N THR A 96 -18.22 -2.70 -5.10
CA THR A 96 -18.16 -4.17 -5.13
C THR A 96 -18.20 -4.76 -3.72
N LYS A 97 -18.40 -6.09 -3.67
CA LYS A 97 -18.25 -6.90 -2.45
C LYS A 97 -16.80 -7.01 -1.95
N HIS A 98 -15.83 -6.51 -2.71
CA HIS A 98 -14.42 -6.64 -2.39
C HIS A 98 -13.94 -5.43 -1.60
N ILE A 99 -13.42 -5.69 -0.40
CA ILE A 99 -12.97 -4.66 0.53
C ILE A 99 -11.52 -4.95 0.90
N ILE A 100 -10.67 -3.94 0.72
CA ILE A 100 -9.27 -3.97 1.14
C ILE A 100 -9.20 -3.52 2.59
N LEU A 101 -8.60 -4.34 3.43
CA LEU A 101 -8.32 -4.06 4.83
C LEU A 101 -6.82 -3.81 4.98
N THR A 102 -6.45 -2.77 5.70
CA THR A 102 -5.07 -2.51 6.12
C THR A 102 -4.95 -2.87 7.59
N PHE A 103 -4.04 -3.78 7.90
CA PHE A 103 -3.79 -4.26 9.26
C PHE A 103 -2.56 -3.59 9.84
N ASN A 104 -2.58 -3.29 11.14
CA ASN A 104 -1.42 -2.86 11.92
C ASN A 104 -0.55 -4.06 12.34
N SER A 105 -0.17 -4.88 11.38
CA SER A 105 0.63 -6.08 11.57
C SER A 105 1.45 -6.36 10.31
N THR A 106 2.61 -6.99 10.48
CA THR A 106 3.44 -7.48 9.38
C THR A 106 3.00 -8.84 8.86
N LYS A 107 2.15 -9.55 9.61
CA LYS A 107 1.58 -10.86 9.23
C LYS A 107 0.09 -10.71 8.95
N LEU A 108 -0.33 -11.21 7.79
CA LEU A 108 -1.73 -11.19 7.39
C LEU A 108 -2.50 -12.30 8.12
N THR A 109 -3.66 -11.96 8.69
CA THR A 109 -4.58 -12.93 9.26
C THR A 109 -5.26 -13.72 8.14
N THR A 110 -5.64 -14.97 8.41
CA THR A 110 -6.30 -15.84 7.41
C THR A 110 -7.81 -15.60 7.34
N ASN A 111 -8.42 -15.20 8.46
CA ASN A 111 -9.83 -14.88 8.58
C ASN A 111 -10.04 -13.67 9.50
N ILE A 112 -11.20 -13.03 9.36
CA ILE A 112 -11.64 -11.93 10.23
C ILE A 112 -13.15 -12.05 10.46
N LYS A 113 -13.62 -11.71 11.66
CA LYS A 113 -15.05 -11.76 11.99
C LYS A 113 -15.71 -10.40 11.78
N ALA A 114 -16.72 -10.32 10.93
CA ALA A 114 -17.55 -9.14 10.74
C ALA A 114 -18.97 -9.46 11.24
N GLY A 115 -19.29 -9.07 12.49
CA GLY A 115 -20.48 -9.56 13.16
C GLY A 115 -20.44 -11.08 13.31
N TYR A 116 -21.44 -11.77 12.76
CA TYR A 116 -21.51 -13.24 12.73
C TYR A 116 -20.79 -13.87 11.53
N LEU A 117 -20.27 -13.06 10.60
CA LEU A 117 -19.62 -13.53 9.38
C LEU A 117 -18.16 -13.87 9.63
N ASN A 118 -17.71 -15.04 9.17
CA ASN A 118 -16.30 -15.41 9.17
C ASN A 118 -15.71 -15.19 7.77
N CYS A 119 -15.09 -14.02 7.56
CA CYS A 119 -14.61 -13.58 6.26
C CYS A 119 -13.18 -14.07 6.02
N LYS A 120 -12.99 -14.86 4.97
CA LYS A 120 -11.64 -15.26 4.53
C LYS A 120 -10.87 -14.06 3.98
N VAL A 121 -9.68 -13.83 4.53
CA VAL A 121 -8.77 -12.75 4.11
C VAL A 121 -7.76 -13.31 3.12
N ARG A 122 -7.66 -12.68 1.95
CA ARG A 122 -6.65 -12.99 0.93
C ARG A 122 -5.64 -11.85 0.85
N VAL A 123 -4.39 -12.14 0.46
CA VAL A 123 -3.39 -11.08 0.24
C VAL A 123 -3.88 -10.09 -0.81
N TYR A 124 -3.81 -8.80 -0.52
CA TYR A 124 -4.08 -7.77 -1.53
C TYR A 124 -2.88 -7.60 -2.45
N ILE A 125 -3.07 -7.93 -3.73
CA ILE A 125 -2.11 -7.65 -4.79
C ILE A 125 -2.65 -6.47 -5.62
N PRO A 126 -2.03 -5.27 -5.54
CA PRO A 126 -2.49 -4.12 -6.30
C PRO A 126 -2.25 -4.32 -7.80
N ASN A 127 -3.11 -3.72 -8.63
CA ASN A 127 -2.88 -3.67 -10.07
C ASN A 127 -1.54 -2.99 -10.38
N PRO A 128 -0.77 -3.49 -11.36
CA PRO A 128 0.46 -2.85 -11.80
C PRO A 128 0.23 -1.38 -12.14
N ILE A 129 1.09 -0.52 -11.62
CA ILE A 129 1.03 0.91 -11.91
C ILE A 129 1.44 1.10 -13.37
N ARG A 130 0.52 1.60 -14.19
CA ARG A 130 0.81 2.08 -15.55
C ARG A 130 1.17 3.56 -15.53
N CYS A 131 2.30 3.91 -16.12
CA CYS A 131 2.68 5.30 -16.31
C CYS A 131 1.89 5.91 -17.46
N PHE A 132 0.99 6.86 -17.19
CA PHE A 132 0.20 7.54 -18.24
C PHE A 132 1.01 8.53 -19.09
N ASN A 133 2.32 8.64 -18.89
CA ASN A 133 3.21 9.41 -19.77
C ASN A 133 3.83 8.52 -20.84
N CYS A 134 4.59 7.50 -20.44
CA CYS A 134 5.32 6.61 -21.36
C CYS A 134 4.64 5.24 -21.58
N GLN A 135 3.47 5.02 -21.00
CA GLN A 135 2.66 3.79 -21.05
C GLN A 135 3.30 2.51 -20.45
N ARG A 136 4.56 2.57 -19.98
CA ARG A 136 5.24 1.45 -19.32
C ARG A 136 4.74 1.22 -17.89
N PHE A 137 4.84 -0.02 -17.41
CA PHE A 137 4.50 -0.37 -16.04
C PHE A 137 5.64 -0.10 -15.04
N GLY A 138 5.30 0.00 -13.76
CA GLY A 138 6.25 0.00 -12.64
C GLY A 138 6.61 1.37 -12.07
N HIS A 139 6.10 2.47 -12.64
CA HIS A 139 6.34 3.82 -12.12
C HIS A 139 5.16 4.77 -12.37
N SER A 140 5.06 5.82 -11.57
CA SER A 140 4.09 6.91 -11.75
C SER A 140 4.54 7.89 -12.83
N LYS A 141 3.61 8.70 -13.33
CA LYS A 141 3.92 9.82 -14.23
C LYS A 141 4.95 10.79 -13.63
N THR A 142 4.86 11.08 -12.33
CA THR A 142 5.79 11.98 -11.61
C THR A 142 7.22 11.45 -11.52
N ALA A 143 7.40 10.13 -11.47
CA ALA A 143 8.72 9.49 -11.44
C ALA A 143 9.21 9.08 -12.84
N CYS A 144 8.47 9.43 -13.89
CA CYS A 144 8.77 9.01 -15.25
C CYS A 144 10.02 9.72 -15.79
N ARG A 145 10.90 8.95 -16.43
CA ARG A 145 12.06 9.45 -17.19
C ARG A 145 11.96 9.13 -18.69
N GLY A 146 10.84 8.56 -19.12
CA GLY A 146 10.58 8.21 -20.52
C GLY A 146 9.97 9.37 -21.30
N LYS A 147 10.03 9.27 -22.62
CA LYS A 147 9.32 10.17 -23.53
C LYS A 147 7.80 9.95 -23.42
N GLN A 148 7.04 10.98 -23.76
CA GLN A 148 5.60 10.86 -23.88
C GLN A 148 5.27 9.86 -25.00
N THR A 149 4.33 8.96 -24.74
CA THR A 149 3.97 7.87 -25.63
C THR A 149 2.46 7.79 -25.73
N CYS A 150 1.96 7.78 -26.96
CA CYS A 150 0.54 7.65 -27.27
C CYS A 150 -0.01 6.33 -26.69
N SER A 151 -1.13 6.42 -25.97
CA SER A 151 -1.75 5.25 -25.36
C SER A 151 -2.55 4.38 -26.34
N LYS A 152 -2.77 4.84 -27.58
CA LYS A 152 -3.46 4.09 -28.63
C LYS A 152 -2.49 3.29 -29.51
N CYS A 153 -1.47 3.95 -30.07
CA CYS A 153 -0.56 3.35 -31.05
C CYS A 153 0.90 3.20 -30.61
N ALA A 154 1.22 3.56 -29.35
CA ALA A 154 2.58 3.50 -28.80
C ALA A 154 3.65 4.39 -29.51
N SER A 155 3.26 5.28 -30.43
CA SER A 155 4.18 6.27 -31.01
C SER A 155 4.58 7.35 -30.00
N VAL A 156 5.74 7.95 -30.20
CA VAL A 156 6.29 9.06 -29.40
C VAL A 156 6.14 10.42 -30.10
N ASP A 157 5.54 10.45 -31.30
CA ASP A 157 5.52 11.62 -32.18
C ASP A 157 4.32 12.54 -31.91
N HIS A 158 3.32 12.05 -31.19
CA HIS A 158 2.07 12.78 -30.90
C HIS A 158 1.46 12.36 -29.56
N ASN A 159 0.47 13.14 -29.11
CA ASN A 159 -0.31 12.85 -27.91
C ASN A 159 -1.54 12.00 -28.23
N THR A 160 -2.06 11.24 -27.27
CA THR A 160 -3.27 10.42 -27.45
C THR A 160 -4.47 11.13 -28.10
N PRO A 161 -4.79 12.42 -27.78
CA PRO A 161 -5.89 13.14 -28.43
C PRO A 161 -5.68 13.38 -29.93
N ASP A 162 -4.43 13.58 -30.36
CA ASP A 162 -4.05 13.89 -31.75
C ASP A 162 -3.79 12.60 -32.56
N CYS A 163 -4.16 11.45 -32.00
CA CYS A 163 -3.86 10.16 -32.57
C CYS A 163 -4.94 9.72 -33.57
N ASN A 164 -4.53 9.62 -34.84
CA ASN A 164 -5.36 9.14 -35.96
C ASN A 164 -5.30 7.61 -36.14
N SER A 165 -4.65 6.86 -35.25
CA SER A 165 -4.63 5.40 -35.38
C SER A 165 -6.02 4.83 -35.14
N PRO A 166 -6.44 3.79 -35.89
CA PRO A 166 -7.68 3.08 -35.61
C PRO A 166 -7.69 2.56 -34.16
N GLU A 167 -8.86 2.53 -33.53
CA GLU A 167 -9.00 1.89 -32.23
C GLU A 167 -8.66 0.41 -32.37
N LEU A 168 -7.71 -0.06 -31.55
CA LEU A 168 -7.45 -1.48 -31.41
C LEU A 168 -8.60 -2.08 -30.61
N LEU A 169 -9.45 -2.86 -31.29
CA LEU A 169 -10.53 -3.67 -30.72
C LEU A 169 -9.97 -4.75 -29.77
#